data_AF-A0A660RN72-F1
#
_entry.id   AF-A0A660RN72-F1
#
_cell.length_a   1.000
_cell.length_b   1.000
_cell.length_c   1.000
_cell.angle_alpha   90.00
_cell.angle_beta   90.00
_cell.angle_gamma   90.00
#
_symmetry.space_group_name_H-M   'P 1'
#
loop_
_entity.id
_entity.type
_entity.pdbx_description
1 polymer ?
#
loop_
_entity_poly.entity_id
_entity_poly.type
_entity_poly.pdbx_seq_one_letter_code
_entity_poly.pdbx_strand_id
1 'polypeptide(L)'
;INSPKVLDPFMRLRKDKRIFFAGQITGVEGYVESAASGIYVAYNIYRMLRGKEPVRFPRETMLGSLFHYVIEGCVGDLKPMYANFGLLPKIGVRDRFERRRKLSEIAIKSLENFLKEHPW
;
A
#
# COMPACT_ATOMS: atom_id res chain seq x y z
N ILE A 1 -10.90 -1.47 -11.64
CA ILE A 1 -12.07 -0.98 -10.88
C ILE A 1 -11.77 0.40 -10.28
N ASN A 2 -12.77 1.23 -9.97
CA ASN A 2 -12.52 2.50 -9.25
C ASN A 2 -12.36 2.19 -7.76
N SER A 3 -11.16 1.75 -7.39
CA SER A 3 -10.83 1.23 -6.05
C SER A 3 -11.19 2.18 -4.90
N PRO A 4 -10.96 3.51 -4.98
CA PRO A 4 -11.36 4.41 -3.91
C PRO A 4 -12.85 4.41 -3.60
N LYS A 5 -13.69 4.19 -4.62
CA LYS A 5 -15.15 4.16 -4.47
C LYS A 5 -15.66 2.84 -3.92
N VAL A 6 -14.99 1.72 -4.18
CA VAL A 6 -15.56 0.37 -3.95
C VAL A 6 -14.78 -0.50 -2.98
N LEU A 7 -13.49 -0.25 -2.79
CA LEU A 7 -12.64 -1.04 -1.91
C LEU A 7 -12.38 -0.30 -0.59
N ASP A 8 -12.29 -1.08 0.48
CA ASP A 8 -11.76 -0.63 1.76
C ASP A 8 -10.22 -0.68 1.76
N PRO A 9 -9.56 -0.20 2.83
CA PRO A 9 -8.10 -0.11 2.91
C PRO A 9 -7.34 -1.42 2.76
N PHE A 10 -8.00 -2.56 2.94
CA PHE A 10 -7.41 -3.89 2.84
C PHE A 10 -7.65 -4.53 1.46
N MET A 11 -7.97 -3.69 0.45
CA MET A 11 -8.34 -4.06 -0.91
C MET A 11 -9.55 -5.01 -0.99
N ARG A 12 -10.47 -4.85 -0.04
CA ARG A 12 -11.66 -5.68 0.12
C ARG A 12 -12.91 -4.91 -0.28
N LEU A 13 -13.85 -5.56 -0.97
CA LEU A 13 -15.07 -4.89 -1.42
C LEU A 13 -15.85 -4.33 -0.23
N ARG A 14 -16.25 -3.05 -0.29
CA ARG A 14 -17.01 -2.41 0.79
C ARG A 14 -18.35 -3.07 1.04
N LYS A 15 -19.03 -3.48 -0.03
CA LYS A 15 -20.36 -4.12 -0.01
C LYS A 15 -20.34 -5.60 0.41
N ASP A 16 -19.21 -6.29 0.23
CA ASP A 16 -19.07 -7.69 0.64
C ASP A 16 -17.63 -7.93 1.12
N LYS A 17 -17.49 -8.07 2.44
CA LYS A 17 -16.20 -8.24 3.12
C LYS A 17 -15.56 -9.63 2.91
N ARG A 18 -16.11 -10.48 2.05
CA ARG A 18 -15.50 -11.76 1.67
C ARG A 18 -14.70 -11.66 0.36
N ILE A 19 -14.89 -10.59 -0.41
CA ILE A 19 -14.32 -10.41 -1.74
C ILE A 19 -13.11 -9.47 -1.66
N PHE A 20 -11.95 -9.95 -2.12
CA PHE A 20 -10.69 -9.20 -2.16
C PHE A 20 -10.20 -9.04 -3.59
N PHE A 21 -9.46 -7.96 -3.84
CA PHE A 21 -8.88 -7.65 -5.14
C PHE A 21 -7.39 -7.38 -4.99
N ALA A 22 -6.60 -7.86 -5.95
CA ALA A 22 -5.17 -7.61 -6.02
C ALA A 22 -4.73 -7.56 -7.49
N GLY A 23 -3.56 -6.99 -7.74
CA GLY A 23 -3.00 -6.80 -9.06
C GLY A 23 -3.62 -5.61 -9.79
N GLN A 24 -3.30 -5.49 -11.08
CA GLN A 24 -3.67 -4.35 -11.92
C GLN A 24 -5.15 -3.94 -11.86
N ILE A 25 -6.07 -4.88 -11.57
CA ILE A 25 -7.49 -4.57 -11.40
C ILE A 25 -7.75 -3.50 -10.32
N THR A 26 -6.90 -3.41 -9.29
CA THR A 26 -7.00 -2.43 -8.20
C THR A 26 -6.43 -1.06 -8.55
N GLY A 27 -5.79 -0.90 -9.72
CA GLY A 27 -5.17 0.35 -10.17
C GLY A 27 -3.68 0.47 -9.82
N VAL A 28 -3.04 -0.59 -9.33
CA VAL A 28 -1.57 -0.67 -9.37
C VAL A 28 -1.09 -0.95 -10.79
N GLU A 29 0.12 -0.51 -11.14
CA GLU A 29 0.74 -0.73 -12.45
C GLU A 29 2.16 -1.27 -12.29
N GLY A 30 2.49 -2.33 -13.01
CA GLY A 30 3.78 -3.03 -12.90
C GLY A 30 3.67 -4.41 -12.25
N TYR A 31 4.64 -5.29 -12.56
CA TYR A 31 4.66 -6.68 -12.09
C TYR A 31 4.92 -6.76 -10.58
N VAL A 32 5.85 -5.94 -10.07
CA VAL A 32 6.25 -5.94 -8.67
C VAL A 32 5.11 -5.42 -7.79
N GLU A 33 4.47 -4.34 -8.21
CA GLU A 33 3.32 -3.74 -7.53
C GLU A 33 2.12 -4.69 -7.51
N SER A 34 1.89 -5.38 -8.62
CA SER A 34 0.83 -6.38 -8.71
C SER A 34 1.09 -7.56 -7.75
N ALA A 35 2.29 -8.13 -7.76
CA ALA A 35 2.67 -9.19 -6.83
C ALA A 35 2.58 -8.74 -5.37
N ALA A 36 3.09 -7.55 -5.06
CA ALA A 36 3.08 -6.97 -3.72
C ALA A 36 1.65 -6.75 -3.20
N SER A 37 0.71 -6.32 -4.06
CA SER A 37 -0.69 -6.19 -3.66
C SER A 37 -1.34 -7.54 -3.34
N GLY A 38 -0.95 -8.60 -4.05
CA GLY A 38 -1.36 -9.98 -3.73
C GLY A 38 -0.86 -10.42 -2.36
N ILE A 39 0.41 -10.16 -2.05
CA ILE A 39 1.00 -10.43 -0.73
C ILE A 39 0.27 -9.64 0.36
N TYR A 40 -0.03 -8.36 0.12
CA TYR A 40 -0.75 -7.50 1.06
C TYR A 40 -2.16 -8.03 1.40
N VAL A 41 -2.91 -8.46 0.38
CA VAL A 41 -4.23 -9.08 0.56
C VAL A 41 -4.12 -10.41 1.30
N ALA A 42 -3.21 -11.30 0.87
CA ALA A 42 -3.03 -12.61 1.49
C ALA A 42 -2.62 -12.49 2.96
N TYR A 43 -1.73 -11.54 3.29
CA TYR A 43 -1.31 -11.24 4.65
C TYR A 43 -2.50 -10.85 5.54
N ASN A 44 -3.36 -9.95 5.05
CA ASN A 44 -4.55 -9.53 5.79
C ASN A 44 -5.59 -10.64 5.95
N ILE A 45 -5.81 -11.46 4.91
CA ILE A 45 -6.67 -12.65 5.01
C ILE A 45 -6.13 -13.60 6.07
N TYR A 46 -4.82 -13.89 6.06
CA TYR A 46 -4.20 -14.77 7.03
C TYR A 46 -4.37 -14.24 8.46
N ARG A 47 -4.16 -12.94 8.70
CA ARG A 47 -4.42 -12.32 10.01
C ARG A 47 -5.86 -12.51 10.46
N MET A 48 -6.83 -12.24 9.58
CA MET A 48 -8.25 -12.40 9.88
C MET A 48 -8.62 -13.85 10.22
N LEU A 49 -8.09 -14.83 9.47
CA LEU A 49 -8.28 -16.27 9.76
C LEU A 49 -7.70 -16.68 11.12
N ARG A 50 -6.72 -15.94 11.63
CA ARG A 50 -6.12 -16.13 12.96
C ARG A 50 -6.80 -15.30 14.06
N GLY A 51 -7.93 -14.67 13.77
CA GLY A 51 -8.64 -13.79 14.71
C GLY A 51 -7.90 -12.49 15.03
N LYS A 52 -6.91 -12.11 14.22
CA LYS A 52 -6.18 -10.84 14.35
C LYS A 52 -6.83 -9.79 13.44
N GLU A 53 -6.79 -8.53 13.88
CA GLU A 53 -7.20 -7.41 13.04
C GLU A 53 -6.30 -7.27 11.79
N PRO A 54 -6.88 -6.89 10.64
CA PRO A 54 -6.12 -6.55 9.44
C PRO A 54 -5.36 -5.24 9.65
N VAL A 55 -4.25 -5.09 8.93
CA VAL A 55 -3.29 -4.01 9.10
C VAL A 55 -2.91 -3.39 7.76
N ARG A 56 -2.55 -2.11 7.81
CA ARG A 56 -2.07 -1.35 6.66
C ARG A 56 -0.55 -1.32 6.69
N PHE A 57 0.09 -1.41 5.53
CA PHE A 57 1.51 -1.11 5.45
C PHE A 57 1.76 0.38 5.77
N PRO A 58 2.85 0.72 6.47
CA PRO A 58 3.11 2.11 6.87
C PRO A 58 3.21 3.03 5.66
N ARG A 59 2.69 4.25 5.79
CA ARG A 59 2.65 5.22 4.69
C ARG A 59 4.06 5.64 4.25
N GLU A 60 5.03 5.56 5.13
CA GLU A 60 6.44 5.84 4.86
C GLU A 60 7.08 4.81 3.91
N THR A 61 6.47 3.63 3.75
CA THR A 61 6.93 2.61 2.80
C THR A 61 6.39 2.89 1.39
N MET A 62 7.14 2.47 0.36
CA MET A 62 6.70 2.62 -1.04
C MET A 62 5.35 1.94 -1.29
N LEU A 63 5.19 0.70 -0.80
CA LEU A 63 3.94 -0.06 -0.94
C LEU A 63 2.80 0.54 -0.14
N GLY A 64 3.03 0.96 1.10
CA GLY A 64 1.99 1.61 1.92
C GLY A 64 1.50 2.91 1.30
N SER A 65 2.41 3.75 0.78
CA SER A 65 2.03 4.95 0.03
C SER A 65 1.28 4.65 -1.28
N LEU A 66 1.72 3.65 -2.04
CA LEU A 66 1.04 3.22 -3.26
C LEU A 66 -0.37 2.70 -2.98
N PHE A 67 -0.53 1.85 -1.97
CA PHE A 67 -1.83 1.30 -1.59
C PHE A 67 -2.74 2.38 -1.03
N HIS A 68 -2.21 3.30 -0.23
CA HIS A 68 -2.94 4.48 0.20
C HIS A 68 -3.40 5.31 -1.02
N TYR A 69 -2.58 5.51 -2.04
CA TYR A 69 -2.99 6.24 -3.24
C TYR A 69 -4.17 5.56 -3.96
N VAL A 70 -4.08 4.25 -4.23
CA VAL A 70 -5.12 3.55 -4.99
C VAL A 70 -6.42 3.35 -4.20
N ILE A 71 -6.41 3.45 -2.86
CA ILE A 71 -7.61 3.32 -2.02
C ILE A 71 -8.16 4.68 -1.56
N GLU A 72 -7.31 5.63 -1.18
CA GLU A 72 -7.74 6.85 -0.48
C GLU A 72 -7.20 8.14 -1.12
N GLY A 73 -6.14 8.06 -1.94
CA GLY A 73 -5.39 9.23 -2.39
C GLY A 73 -5.88 9.89 -3.68
N CYS A 74 -6.93 9.38 -4.33
CA CYS A 74 -7.43 9.94 -5.59
C CYS A 74 -8.79 10.62 -5.40
N VAL A 75 -8.85 11.92 -5.73
CA VAL A 75 -10.12 12.66 -5.87
C VAL A 75 -10.59 12.49 -7.31
N GLY A 76 -11.71 11.80 -7.52
CA GLY A 76 -12.29 11.57 -8.84
C GLY A 76 -12.06 10.15 -9.38
N ASP A 77 -11.59 10.05 -10.62
CA ASP A 77 -11.34 8.77 -11.27
C ASP A 77 -9.92 8.28 -11.04
N LEU A 78 -9.81 7.08 -10.49
CA LEU A 78 -8.54 6.40 -10.26
C LEU A 78 -7.77 6.27 -11.58
N LYS A 79 -6.56 6.82 -11.59
CA LYS A 79 -5.56 6.53 -12.61
C LYS A 79 -4.62 5.43 -12.11
N PRO A 80 -4.27 4.44 -12.97
CA PRO A 80 -3.24 3.48 -12.64
C PRO A 80 -1.96 4.15 -12.14
N MET A 81 -1.26 3.50 -11.20
CA MET A 81 -0.08 4.05 -10.57
C MET A 81 0.96 2.97 -10.28
N TYR A 82 2.20 3.25 -10.66
CA TYR A 82 3.37 2.43 -10.33
C TYR A 82 4.16 3.06 -9.17
N ALA A 83 5.09 2.29 -8.59
CA ALA A 83 5.91 2.75 -7.47
C ALA A 83 6.81 3.93 -7.88
N ASN A 84 6.65 5.08 -7.21
CA ASN A 84 7.49 6.24 -7.44
C ASN A 84 7.64 7.10 -6.18
N PHE A 85 8.79 7.80 -6.06
CA PHE A 85 9.09 8.65 -4.91
C PHE A 85 8.14 9.84 -4.71
N GLY A 86 7.29 10.16 -5.69
CA GLY A 86 6.28 11.20 -5.56
C GLY A 86 5.13 10.82 -4.62
N LEU A 87 4.94 9.52 -4.37
CA LEU A 87 3.89 9.01 -3.48
C LEU A 87 4.27 9.11 -2.00
N LEU A 88 5.58 9.09 -1.70
CA LEU A 88 6.08 9.09 -0.33
C LEU A 88 5.86 10.44 0.37
N PRO A 89 5.71 10.44 1.72
CA PRO A 89 5.65 11.67 2.50
C PRO A 89 6.84 12.59 2.21
N LYS A 90 6.57 13.89 2.03
CA LYS A 90 7.62 14.88 1.71
C LYS A 90 8.51 15.13 2.93
N ILE A 91 9.82 15.25 2.69
CA ILE A 91 10.81 15.65 3.69
C ILE A 91 11.53 16.94 3.27
N GLY A 92 12.02 17.70 4.25
CA GLY A 92 12.69 19.00 4.06
C GLY A 92 14.11 18.91 3.49
N VAL A 93 14.31 18.15 2.41
CA VAL A 93 15.62 17.96 1.76
C VAL A 93 15.56 18.48 0.32
N ARG A 94 16.40 19.49 0.03
CA ARG A 94 16.45 20.14 -1.29
C ARG A 94 17.07 19.24 -2.35
N ASP A 95 18.26 18.70 -2.05
CA ASP A 95 18.97 17.84 -2.98
C ASP A 95 18.17 16.58 -3.31
N ARG A 96 18.06 16.26 -4.61
CA ARG A 96 17.20 15.17 -5.09
C ARG A 96 17.74 13.81 -4.68
N PHE A 97 19.05 13.61 -4.75
CA PHE A 97 19.66 12.31 -4.49
C PHE A 97 19.62 12.00 -3.00
N GLU A 98 20.05 12.95 -2.18
CA GLU A 98 20.01 12.88 -0.72
C GLU A 98 18.57 12.71 -0.21
N ARG A 99 17.59 13.39 -0.84
CA ARG A 99 16.18 13.19 -0.50
C ARG A 99 15.74 11.75 -0.77
N ARG A 100 16.05 11.20 -1.93
CA ARG A 100 15.68 9.81 -2.28
C ARG A 100 16.33 8.81 -1.34
N ARG A 101 17.62 9.00 -1.00
CA ARG A 101 18.34 8.17 -0.04
C ARG A 101 17.66 8.17 1.33
N LYS A 102 17.40 9.35 1.90
CA LYS A 102 16.73 9.49 3.20
C LYS A 102 15.33 8.88 3.20
N LEU A 103 14.56 9.07 2.14
CA LEU A 103 13.24 8.45 2.00
C LEU A 103 13.34 6.92 2.01
N SER A 104 14.32 6.33 1.31
CA SER A 104 14.55 4.88 1.33
C SER A 104 14.94 4.38 2.73
N GLU A 105 15.82 5.08 3.43
CA GLU A 105 16.24 4.74 4.81
C GLU A 105 15.04 4.77 5.77
N ILE A 106 14.19 5.80 5.68
CA ILE A 106 12.94 5.92 6.45
C ILE A 106 11.99 4.76 6.11
N ALA A 107 11.80 4.47 4.82
CA ALA A 107 10.91 3.42 4.35
C ALA A 107 11.32 2.03 4.87
N ILE A 108 12.61 1.69 4.78
CA ILE A 108 13.15 0.41 5.26
C ILE A 108 12.95 0.29 6.77
N LYS A 109 13.35 1.31 7.54
CA LYS A 109 13.19 1.32 9.00
C LYS A 109 11.72 1.19 9.43
N SER A 110 10.82 1.87 8.72
CA SER A 110 9.37 1.80 9.00
C SER A 110 8.82 0.39 8.73
N LEU A 111 9.25 -0.24 7.63
CA LEU A 111 8.85 -1.61 7.32
C LEU A 111 9.39 -2.62 8.35
N GLU A 112 10.65 -2.49 8.77
CA GLU A 112 11.25 -3.35 9.80
C GLU A 112 10.49 -3.27 11.13
N ASN A 113 10.16 -2.06 11.58
CA ASN A 113 9.38 -1.86 12.80
C ASN A 113 7.98 -2.46 12.67
N PHE A 114 7.32 -2.23 11.54
CA PHE A 114 6.01 -2.80 11.26
C PHE A 114 6.03 -4.34 11.33
N LEU A 115 7.03 -4.99 10.74
CA LEU A 115 7.14 -6.46 10.75
C LEU A 115 7.46 -7.03 12.13
N LYS A 116 8.18 -6.28 12.99
CA LYS A 116 8.42 -6.66 14.39
C LYS A 116 7.14 -6.60 15.22
N GLU A 117 6.32 -5.57 15.03
CA GLU A 117 5.03 -5.41 15.72
C GLU A 117 3.96 -6.38 15.19
N HIS A 118 4.05 -6.70 13.90
CA HIS A 118 3.06 -7.51 13.19
C HIS A 118 3.74 -8.71 12.50
N PRO A 119 4.27 -9.67 13.27
CA PRO A 119 4.80 -10.89 12.68
C PRO A 119 3.69 -11.66 11.96
N TRP A 120 4.09 -12.51 11.02
CA TRP A 120 3.21 -13.42 10.29
C TRP A 120 2.48 -14.35 11.29
#